data_AF-A0A930FHP9-F1
#
_entry.id   AF-A0A930FHP9-F1
#
_cell.length_a   1.000
_cell.length_b   1.000
_cell.length_c   1.000
_cell.angle_alpha   90.00
_cell.angle_beta   90.00
_cell.angle_gamma   90.00
#
_symmetry.space_group_name_H-M   'P 1'
#
loop_
_entity.id
_entity.type
_entity.pdbx_description
1 polymer ?
#
loop_
_entity_poly.entity_id
_entity_poly.type
_entity_poly.pdbx_seq_one_letter_code
_entity_poly.pdbx_strand_id
1 'polypeptide(L)' 'PYENILEDINTNLTLIQDEMIENTATLDQETLNQLFQMTPYAYKTSIEDKQRLLKIPTLDLTCQFRIRVYEKTSM' A
#
# COMPACT_ATOMS: atom_id res chain seq x y z
N PRO A 1 5.50 -13.27 4.26
CA PRO A 1 5.07 -11.92 3.81
C PRO A 1 5.37 -11.77 2.32
N TYR A 2 4.41 -11.31 1.51
CA TYR A 2 4.70 -10.94 0.13
C TYR A 2 5.48 -9.62 0.15
N GLU A 3 6.68 -9.61 -0.42
CA GLU A 3 7.54 -8.43 -0.42
C GLU A 3 7.12 -7.50 -1.56
N ASN A 4 6.81 -6.24 -1.23
CA ASN A 4 6.46 -5.24 -2.23
C ASN A 4 7.76 -4.67 -2.82
N ILE A 5 8.27 -5.31 -3.88
CA ILE A 5 9.50 -4.88 -4.54
C ILE A 5 9.23 -3.56 -5.28
N LEU A 6 9.93 -2.50 -4.90
CA LEU A 6 9.84 -1.18 -5.54
C LEU A 6 10.80 -1.12 -6.73
N GLU A 7 10.40 -1.73 -7.84
CA GLU A 7 11.19 -1.70 -9.08
C GLU A 7 11.29 -0.28 -9.65
N ASP A 8 12.40 0.00 -10.32
CA ASP A 8 12.56 1.25 -11.05
C ASP A 8 11.84 1.21 -12.38
N ILE A 9 11.23 2.35 -12.73
CA ILE A 9 10.54 2.49 -14.01
C ILE A 9 11.60 2.64 -15.09
N ASN A 10 11.60 1.71 -16.05
CA ASN A 10 12.42 1.83 -17.25
C ASN A 10 11.85 2.92 -18.17
N THR A 11 12.47 4.10 -18.16
CA THR A 11 12.01 5.28 -18.90
C THR A 11 13.17 6.13 -19.39
N ASN A 12 12.95 6.88 -20.48
CA ASN A 12 13.91 7.86 -21.03
C ASN A 12 13.80 9.24 -20.35
N LEU A 13 13.00 9.35 -19.28
CA LEU A 13 12.84 10.57 -18.50
C LEU A 13 13.87 10.63 -17.38
N THR A 14 14.25 11.84 -16.99
CA THR A 14 15.19 12.05 -15.88
C THR A 14 14.42 12.09 -14.57
N LEU A 15 14.78 11.24 -13.61
CA LEU A 15 14.25 11.30 -12.25
C LEU A 15 14.79 12.56 -11.56
N ILE A 16 13.89 13.46 -11.15
CA ILE A 16 14.28 14.72 -10.49
C ILE A 16 13.89 14.76 -9.00
N GLN A 17 12.96 13.91 -8.57
CA GLN A 17 12.57 13.76 -7.17
C GLN A 17 12.15 12.33 -6.88
N ASP A 18 12.58 11.80 -5.75
CA ASP A 18 12.20 10.50 -5.21
C ASP A 18 12.00 10.65 -3.70
N GLU A 19 10.77 10.47 -3.24
CA GLU A 19 10.42 10.62 -1.84
C GLU A 19 9.58 9.43 -1.36
N MET A 20 9.85 9.02 -0.13
CA MET A 20 9.02 8.06 0.61
C MET A 20 8.20 8.83 1.63
N ILE A 21 6.88 8.78 1.50
CA ILE A 21 5.97 9.31 2.52
C ILE A 21 5.37 8.14 3.30
N GLU A 22 5.28 8.31 4.62
CA GLU A 22 4.74 7.32 5.53
C GLU A 22 3.83 8.01 6.53
N ASN A 23 2.71 7.36 6.84
CA ASN A 23 1.81 7.83 7.89
C ASN A 23 1.10 6.66 8.56
N THR A 24 0.71 6.86 9.81
CA THR A 24 -0.06 5.89 10.58
C THR A 24 -1.51 6.34 10.71
N ALA A 25 -2.46 5.43 10.56
CA ALA A 25 -3.86 5.70 10.77
C ALA A 25 -4.51 4.56 11.57
N THR A 26 -5.30 4.91 12.58
CA THR A 26 -6.18 3.97 13.26
C THR A 26 -7.45 3.81 12.43
N LEU A 27 -7.73 2.60 11.95
CA LEU A 27 -8.97 2.28 11.25
C LEU A 27 -9.94 1.56 12.18
N ASP A 28 -11.22 1.86 12.05
CA ASP A 28 -12.29 1.04 12.63
C ASP A 28 -12.49 -0.26 11.85
N GLN A 29 -13.27 -1.17 12.42
CA GLN A 29 -13.52 -2.49 11.86
C GLN A 29 -14.12 -2.43 10.45
N GLU A 30 -15.05 -1.51 10.19
CA GLU A 30 -15.71 -1.39 8.89
C GLU A 30 -14.72 -0.94 7.81
N THR A 31 -13.99 0.15 8.06
CA THR A 31 -13.00 0.71 7.13
C THR A 31 -11.86 -0.27 6.91
N LEU A 32 -11.38 -0.94 7.97
CA LEU A 32 -10.35 -1.98 7.88
C LEU A 32 -10.78 -3.13 6.96
N ASN A 33 -12.02 -3.60 7.10
CA ASN A 33 -12.53 -4.69 6.27
C ASN A 33 -12.68 -4.24 4.81
N GLN A 34 -13.26 -3.05 4.56
CA GLN A 34 -13.39 -2.50 3.21
C GLN A 34 -12.02 -2.37 2.52
N LEU A 35 -11.03 -1.78 3.21
CA LEU A 35 -9.67 -1.65 2.71
C LEU A 35 -9.07 -3.02 2.39
N PHE A 36 -9.22 -4.00 3.29
CA PHE A 36 -8.71 -5.35 3.08
C PHE A 36 -9.34 -6.04 1.86
N GLN A 37 -10.66 -5.93 1.66
CA GLN A 37 -11.36 -6.53 0.51
C GLN A 37 -10.87 -5.98 -0.85
N MET A 38 -10.38 -4.74 -0.88
CA MET A 38 -9.80 -4.13 -2.08
C MET A 38 -8.37 -4.59 -2.37
N THR A 39 -7.75 -5.36 -1.48
CA THR A 39 -6.38 -5.86 -1.68
C THR A 39 -6.35 -7.16 -2.50
N PRO A 40 -5.29 -7.40 -3.27
CA PRO A 40 -5.11 -8.67 -3.98
C PRO A 40 -4.92 -9.89 -3.04
N TYR A 41 -4.82 -9.69 -1.72
CA TYR A 41 -4.70 -10.75 -0.74
C TYR A 41 -6.05 -11.23 -0.21
N ALA A 42 -7.12 -10.46 -0.41
CA ALA A 42 -8.45 -10.78 0.12
C ALA A 42 -8.90 -12.19 -0.28
N TYR A 43 -8.74 -12.56 -1.55
CA TYR A 43 -9.15 -13.89 -2.04
C TYR A 43 -8.21 -15.01 -1.59
N LYS A 44 -6.92 -14.72 -1.36
CA LYS A 44 -5.90 -15.70 -0.94
C LYS A 44 -5.94 -15.99 0.56
N THR A 45 -6.55 -15.10 1.34
CA THR A 45 -6.56 -15.22 2.80
C THR A 45 -7.58 -16.25 3.26
N SER A 46 -7.17 -17.09 4.22
CA SER A 46 -7.98 -18.17 4.79
C SER A 46 -9.27 -17.64 5.43
N ILE A 47 -10.29 -18.50 5.55
CA ILE A 47 -11.54 -18.13 6.23
C ILE A 47 -11.27 -17.81 7.71
N GLU A 48 -10.37 -18.56 8.35
CA GLU A 48 -9.99 -18.35 9.75
C GLU A 48 -9.36 -16.97 9.97
N ASP A 49 -8.43 -16.56 9.11
CA ASP A 49 -7.80 -15.24 9.20
C ASP A 49 -8.77 -14.10 8.91
N LYS A 50 -9.70 -14.30 7.96
CA LYS A 50 -10.79 -13.34 7.71
C LYS A 50 -11.67 -13.18 8.95
N GLN A 51 -12.02 -14.28 9.62
CA GLN A 51 -12.80 -14.23 10.86
C GLN A 51 -12.02 -13.56 12.00
N ARG A 52 -10.70 -13.75 12.05
CA ARG A 52 -9.82 -13.05 13.00
C ARG A 52 -9.85 -11.54 12.75
N LEU A 53 -9.76 -11.10 11.50
CA LEU A 53 -9.85 -9.68 11.12
C LEU A 53 -11.19 -9.05 11.55
N LEU A 54 -12.32 -9.76 11.39
CA LEU A 54 -13.65 -9.27 11.78
C LEU A 54 -13.81 -9.06 13.31
N LYS A 55 -12.95 -9.66 14.13
CA LYS A 55 -12.97 -9.51 15.59
C LYS A 55 -12.11 -8.35 16.09
N ILE A 56 -11.34 -7.70 15.20
CA ILE A 56 -10.49 -6.57 15.54
C ILE A 56 -11.35 -5.29 15.49
N PRO A 57 -11.59 -4.60 16.62
CA PRO A 57 -12.44 -3.41 16.64
C PRO A 57 -11.76 -2.21 15.97
N THR A 58 -10.45 -2.07 16.18
CA THR A 58 -9.61 -1.05 15.56
C THR A 58 -8.22 -1.60 15.29
N LEU A 59 -7.56 -1.06 14.26
CA LEU A 59 -6.19 -1.44 13.93
C LEU A 59 -5.40 -0.21 13.50
N ASP A 60 -4.24 -0.01 14.12
CA ASP A 60 -3.25 0.95 13.65
C ASP A 60 -2.52 0.37 12.44
N LEU A 61 -2.66 1.05 11.31
CA LEU A 61 -2.00 0.70 10.06
C LEU A 61 -0.96 1.76 9.71
N THR A 62 0.16 1.30 9.19
CA THR A 62 1.15 2.17 8.53
C THR A 62 0.91 2.10 7.02
N CYS A 63 0.69 3.26 6.41
CA CYS A 63 0.57 3.43 4.97
C CYS A 63 1.83 4.12 4.46
N GLN A 64 2.42 3.59 3.40
CA GLN A 64 3.64 4.12 2.82
C GLN A 64 3.49 4.24 1.30
N PHE A 65 3.95 5.35 0.73
CA PHE A 65 3.97 5.61 -0.70
C PHE A 65 5.35 6.09 -1.15
N ARG A 66 5.83 5.61 -2.29
CA ARG A 66 6.99 6.16 -3.01
C ARG A 66 6.48 7.08 -4.11
N ILE A 67 6.78 8.37 -4.02
CA ILE A 67 6.42 9.36 -5.03
C ILE A 67 7.69 9.68 -5.83
N ARG A 68 7.60 9.55 -7.15
CA ARG A 68 8.70 9.84 -8.08
C ARG A 68 8.26 10.83 -9.14
N VAL A 69 9.02 11.90 -9.30
CA VAL A 69 8.79 12.92 -10.33
C VAL A 69 9.86 12.80 -11.39
N TYR A 70 9.42 12.66 -12.63
CA TYR A 70 10.28 12.52 -13.80
C TYR A 70 10.06 13.70 -14.74
N GLU A 71 11.15 14.23 -15.27
CA GLU A 71 11.14 15.32 -16.24
C GLU A 71 11.55 14.82 -17.63
N LYS A 72 10.86 15.30 -18.66
CA LYS A 72 11.28 15.12 -20.05
C LYS A 72 12.36 16.15 -20.35
N THR A 73 13.58 15.68 -20.57
CA THR A 73 14.65 16.54 -21.08
C THR A 73 14.20 17.13 -22.41
N SER A 74 13.97 18.44 -22.45
CA SER A 74 13.75 19.15 -23.70
C SER A 74 15.12 19.36 -24.34
N MET A 75 15.40 18.65 -25.43
CA MET A 75 16.47 19.02 -26.36
C MET A 75 16.04 20.27 -27.13
#